data_AF-A0A8T1D1V3-F1
#
_entry.id   AF-A0A8T1D1V3-F1
#
_cell.length_a   1.000
_cell.length_b   1.000
_cell.length_c   1.000
_cell.angle_alpha   90.00
_cell.angle_beta   90.00
_cell.angle_gamma   90.00
#
_symmetry.space_group_name_H-M   'P 1'
#
loop_
_entity.id
_entity.type
_entity.pdbx_description
1 polymer ?
#
loop_
_entity_poly.entity_id
_entity_poly.type
_entity_poly.pdbx_seq_one_letter_code
_entity_poly.pdbx_strand_id
1 'polypeptide(L)'
;MVVVGVAYLHPRDFSLKWLLGAGGKQLDIKLVVVVFAAFVYLALEGSPTTYYLYLLFPLVFGLFTWNHAGLIQGAWVSGSSGDKSKSSWKRWTEIALIFLCLELVVFGYERREIFGLLFSLLAFWPYVGNAASDDKSEASGRSSLPSRCWTISCFLISVFPYLPSEYGEHTALVNVGGLLMLLFTGVVHSMAVSGQTGWKSSSFLVSASPLALSLLTLHGTMQYLDGERSKPPFSLTVANWLLSGAPIVLLLVRLQRSKSSLSRTLETGTDRQSEQQVGLYVRRLIEVMLAFSPSFILLSIAYEVLFYVVLCAVLVSWLLLEAQASSSSMWREIQRAFVFLLLVNIAFFGTGNVASMSSFEISSTYRFVTVFAPFTMGALLVGKILIPFMVVACTLHLILLLPSASSSADAKKPRLPATRYFLLVVAMSDVLALHFLFLVKNEGSWKEIGNSISMFGIVNAQIVFIPLLFLLARAFVRDLSPATEYEESLHKKHQ
;
A
#
# COMPACT_ATOMS: atom_id res chain seq x y z
N MET A 1 16.32 11.74 -4.12
CA MET A 1 14.97 11.15 -4.19
C MET A 1 14.69 10.44 -5.52
N VAL A 2 15.17 11.00 -6.64
CA VAL A 2 14.87 10.60 -8.04
C VAL A 2 15.81 9.53 -8.66
N VAL A 3 16.91 9.15 -8.01
CA VAL A 3 17.82 8.04 -8.43
C VAL A 3 17.57 6.74 -7.62
N VAL A 4 16.75 6.83 -6.57
CA VAL A 4 16.84 5.97 -5.38
C VAL A 4 15.87 4.77 -5.40
N GLY A 5 14.67 4.91 -5.98
CA GLY A 5 13.77 3.77 -6.21
C GLY A 5 14.18 2.91 -7.41
N VAL A 6 14.86 3.54 -8.36
CA VAL A 6 15.31 3.00 -9.63
C VAL A 6 16.57 2.11 -9.49
N ALA A 7 17.44 2.38 -8.50
CA ALA A 7 18.54 1.48 -8.12
C ALA A 7 18.08 0.19 -7.43
N TYR A 8 16.77 0.02 -7.13
CA TYR A 8 16.33 -0.96 -6.15
C TYR A 8 15.82 -2.31 -6.69
N LEU A 9 15.39 -2.42 -7.94
CA LEU A 9 14.84 -3.70 -8.42
C LEU A 9 15.88 -4.64 -9.04
N HIS A 10 16.89 -4.16 -9.80
CA HIS A 10 18.09 -4.91 -10.23
C HIS A 10 19.31 -4.00 -10.53
N PRO A 11 20.49 -4.22 -9.90
CA PRO A 11 21.65 -3.31 -9.94
C PRO A 11 22.62 -3.47 -11.14
N ARG A 12 22.27 -4.23 -12.20
CA ARG A 12 23.17 -4.43 -13.36
C ARG A 12 22.65 -3.98 -14.72
N ASP A 13 21.34 -3.70 -14.88
CA ASP A 13 20.79 -3.27 -16.18
C ASP A 13 20.05 -1.92 -16.14
N PHE A 14 19.93 -1.28 -14.97
CA PHE A 14 19.33 0.06 -14.91
C PHE A 14 20.38 1.14 -15.16
N SER A 15 20.43 1.61 -16.41
CA SER A 15 21.06 2.88 -16.75
C SER A 15 20.06 4.02 -16.52
N LEU A 16 20.48 5.19 -16.04
CA LEU A 16 19.67 6.43 -16.03
C LEU A 16 18.95 6.68 -17.38
N LYS A 17 19.49 6.12 -18.46
CA LYS A 17 18.91 6.05 -19.81
C LYS A 17 17.52 5.41 -19.89
N TRP A 18 17.05 4.65 -18.90
CA TRP A 18 15.71 4.04 -18.90
C TRP A 18 14.62 4.98 -18.35
N LEU A 19 14.96 5.84 -17.39
CA LEU A 19 14.07 6.94 -16.98
C LEU A 19 13.93 7.95 -18.11
N LEU A 20 15.03 8.19 -18.82
CA LEU A 20 15.12 9.18 -19.86
C LEU A 20 14.81 8.64 -21.24
N GLY A 21 14.46 7.37 -21.46
CA GLY A 21 14.59 6.75 -22.79
C GLY A 21 13.71 5.54 -23.10
N ALA A 22 13.15 5.50 -24.32
CA ALA A 22 12.37 4.37 -24.83
C ALA A 22 13.21 3.07 -24.82
N GLY A 23 12.86 2.14 -23.94
CA GLY A 23 13.53 0.83 -23.84
C GLY A 23 14.96 0.86 -23.26
N GLY A 24 15.38 1.94 -22.59
CA GLY A 24 16.64 1.98 -21.82
C GLY A 24 17.93 2.12 -22.62
N LYS A 25 17.87 2.25 -23.95
CA LYS A 25 19.06 2.31 -24.82
C LYS A 25 19.47 3.73 -25.25
N GLN A 26 18.53 4.67 -25.37
CA GLN A 26 18.80 6.05 -25.80
C GLN A 26 17.96 7.05 -25.01
N LEU A 27 18.55 8.21 -24.71
CA LEU A 27 17.83 9.37 -24.19
C LEU A 27 16.70 9.73 -25.18
N ASP A 28 15.46 9.72 -24.72
CA ASP A 28 14.27 10.15 -25.43
C ASP A 28 14.41 11.64 -25.70
N ILE A 29 14.81 11.91 -26.93
CA ILE A 29 14.98 13.25 -27.47
C ILE A 29 13.66 14.04 -27.31
N LYS A 30 12.49 13.38 -27.34
CA LYS A 30 11.21 14.04 -27.13
C LYS A 30 11.09 14.62 -25.72
N LEU A 31 11.46 13.84 -24.69
CA LEU A 31 11.47 14.31 -23.31
C LEU A 31 12.41 15.49 -23.13
N VAL A 32 13.63 15.41 -23.65
CA VAL A 32 14.59 16.50 -23.53
C VAL A 32 14.11 17.74 -24.26
N VAL A 33 13.57 17.60 -25.48
CA VAL A 33 13.05 18.72 -26.26
C VAL A 33 11.85 19.37 -25.58
N VAL A 34 10.89 18.58 -25.08
CA VAL A 34 9.69 19.10 -24.40
C VAL A 34 10.04 19.79 -23.09
N VAL A 35 10.89 19.17 -22.25
CA VAL A 35 11.34 19.77 -20.99
C VAL A 35 12.17 21.02 -21.26
N PHE A 36 13.08 20.98 -22.24
CA PHE A 36 13.89 22.14 -22.61
C PHE A 36 13.03 23.27 -23.16
N ALA A 37 12.10 23.00 -24.08
CA ALA A 37 11.20 24.00 -24.64
C ALA A 37 10.35 24.66 -23.53
N ALA A 38 9.84 23.87 -22.60
CA ALA A 38 9.05 24.41 -21.50
C ALA A 38 9.89 25.20 -20.48
N PHE A 39 11.12 24.77 -20.19
CA PHE A 39 12.06 25.53 -19.37
C PHE A 39 12.47 26.85 -20.03
N VAL A 40 12.70 26.84 -21.35
CA VAL A 40 13.00 28.06 -22.12
C VAL A 40 11.80 29.00 -22.09
N TYR A 41 10.57 28.49 -22.30
CA TYR A 41 9.35 29.30 -22.18
C TYR A 41 9.24 29.97 -20.80
N LEU A 42 9.40 29.20 -19.72
CA LEU A 42 9.36 29.71 -18.35
C LEU A 42 10.49 30.72 -18.04
N ALA A 43 11.66 30.56 -18.67
CA ALA A 43 12.78 31.47 -18.52
C ALA A 43 12.56 32.78 -19.27
N LEU A 44 11.98 32.72 -20.46
CA LEU A 44 11.60 33.91 -21.24
C LEU A 44 10.52 34.72 -20.54
N GLU A 45 9.61 34.06 -19.82
CA GLU A 45 8.54 34.71 -19.07
C GLU A 45 8.98 35.20 -17.68
N GLY A 46 10.25 34.99 -17.29
CA GLY A 46 10.80 35.47 -16.02
C GLY A 46 10.16 34.81 -14.78
N SER A 47 9.63 33.60 -14.94
CA SER A 47 8.83 32.95 -13.91
C SER A 47 9.66 32.49 -12.69
N PRO A 48 9.09 32.48 -11.47
CA PRO A 48 9.72 31.92 -10.28
C PRO A 48 10.17 30.46 -10.44
N THR A 49 11.26 30.09 -9.76
CA THR A 49 11.87 28.75 -9.83
C THR A 49 10.94 27.60 -9.40
N THR A 50 9.90 27.90 -8.63
CA THR A 50 8.88 26.93 -8.19
C THR A 50 8.06 26.38 -9.36
N TYR A 51 7.78 27.19 -10.39
CA TYR A 51 6.99 26.76 -11.56
C TYR A 51 7.70 25.70 -12.40
N TYR A 52 9.03 25.75 -12.46
CA TYR A 52 9.84 24.73 -13.12
C TYR A 52 9.68 23.36 -12.45
N LEU A 53 9.59 23.35 -11.11
CA LEU A 53 9.38 22.11 -10.37
C LEU A 53 7.99 21.54 -10.62
N TYR A 54 6.95 22.39 -10.65
CA TYR A 54 5.58 21.98 -10.91
C TYR A 54 5.40 21.36 -12.30
N LEU A 55 6.10 21.87 -13.30
CA LEU A 55 6.02 21.34 -14.66
C LEU A 55 6.88 20.09 -14.88
N LEU A 56 8.03 20.01 -14.19
CA LEU A 56 8.98 18.90 -14.33
C LEU A 56 8.36 17.55 -13.97
N PHE A 57 7.57 17.49 -12.89
CA PHE A 57 7.04 16.23 -12.38
C PHE A 57 6.06 15.55 -13.35
N PRO A 58 4.93 16.17 -13.75
CA PRO A 58 3.99 15.55 -14.69
C PRO A 58 4.63 15.25 -16.06
N LEU A 59 5.58 16.08 -16.52
CA LEU A 59 6.28 15.84 -17.78
C LEU A 59 7.19 14.61 -17.69
N VAL A 60 8.04 14.51 -16.66
CA VAL A 60 8.97 13.38 -16.53
C VAL A 60 8.23 12.07 -16.31
N PHE A 61 7.23 12.04 -15.42
CA PHE A 61 6.50 10.81 -15.11
C PHE A 61 5.47 10.45 -16.20
N GLY A 62 4.80 11.42 -16.81
CA GLY A 62 3.90 11.21 -17.93
C GLY A 62 4.60 10.74 -19.21
N LEU A 63 5.77 11.30 -19.54
CA LEU A 63 6.56 10.79 -20.67
C LEU A 63 7.18 9.43 -20.36
N PHE A 64 7.55 9.18 -19.11
CA PHE A 64 8.01 7.87 -18.68
C PHE A 64 6.92 6.80 -18.85
N THR A 65 5.67 7.07 -18.46
CA THR A 65 4.54 6.15 -18.70
C THR A 65 4.24 6.00 -20.18
N TRP A 66 4.28 7.09 -20.95
CA TRP A 66 4.08 7.08 -22.40
C TRP A 66 5.12 6.21 -23.14
N ASN A 67 6.40 6.33 -22.79
CA ASN A 67 7.47 5.53 -23.39
C ASN A 67 7.35 4.03 -23.07
N HIS A 68 6.70 3.70 -21.95
CA HIS A 68 6.43 2.32 -21.54
C HIS A 68 5.00 1.87 -21.88
N ALA A 69 4.20 2.71 -22.58
CA ALA A 69 2.83 2.39 -22.96
C ALA A 69 2.76 1.16 -23.89
N GLY A 70 3.82 0.88 -24.66
CA GLY A 70 3.92 -0.35 -25.46
C GLY A 70 3.86 -1.65 -24.64
N LEU A 71 4.29 -1.63 -23.37
CA LEU A 71 4.16 -2.78 -22.46
C LEU A 71 2.71 -2.98 -22.00
N ILE A 72 1.95 -1.89 -21.91
CA ILE A 72 0.51 -1.89 -21.61
C ILE A 72 -0.26 -2.32 -22.86
N GLN A 73 0.07 -1.78 -24.03
CA GLN A 73 -0.61 -2.06 -25.30
C GLN A 73 -0.35 -3.48 -25.83
N GLY A 74 0.87 -4.01 -25.67
CA GLY A 74 1.20 -5.38 -26.10
C GLY A 74 0.39 -6.45 -25.36
N ALA A 75 0.08 -6.21 -24.09
CA ALA A 75 -0.81 -7.08 -23.32
C ALA A 75 -2.30 -6.83 -23.63
N TRP A 76 -2.66 -5.63 -24.10
CA TRP A 76 -4.03 -5.28 -24.50
C TRP A 76 -4.48 -6.07 -25.74
N VAL A 77 -3.58 -6.24 -26.71
CA VAL A 77 -3.83 -7.04 -27.92
C VAL A 77 -3.92 -8.53 -27.59
N SER A 78 -3.07 -9.03 -26.69
CA SER A 78 -3.01 -10.45 -26.33
C SER A 78 -4.22 -10.96 -25.53
N GLY A 79 -4.97 -10.08 -24.85
CA GLY A 79 -6.22 -10.40 -24.15
C GLY A 79 -7.50 -10.23 -24.98
N SER A 80 -7.38 -9.87 -26.27
CA SER A 80 -8.52 -9.59 -27.17
C SER A 80 -8.99 -10.78 -28.02
N SER A 81 -8.38 -11.96 -27.85
CA SER A 81 -8.61 -13.14 -28.69
C SER A 81 -9.94 -13.89 -28.43
N GLY A 82 -10.77 -13.44 -27.48
CA GLY A 82 -12.09 -14.03 -27.19
C GLY A 82 -13.25 -13.07 -27.49
N ASP A 83 -14.15 -13.53 -28.36
CA ASP A 83 -15.49 -13.03 -28.76
C ASP A 83 -15.75 -11.50 -28.74
N LYS A 84 -15.78 -10.88 -29.93
CA LYS A 84 -15.50 -9.45 -30.15
C LYS A 84 -16.62 -8.46 -29.79
N SER A 85 -17.89 -8.88 -29.74
CA SER A 85 -19.03 -7.94 -29.70
C SER A 85 -19.55 -7.63 -28.27
N LYS A 86 -19.94 -8.65 -27.49
CA LYS A 86 -20.43 -8.46 -26.10
C LYS A 86 -19.33 -8.08 -25.10
N SER A 87 -18.10 -8.52 -25.36
CA SER A 87 -16.90 -8.22 -24.55
C SER A 87 -16.49 -6.73 -24.62
N SER A 88 -16.69 -6.07 -25.77
CA SER A 88 -16.23 -4.70 -25.97
C SER A 88 -17.03 -3.68 -25.12
N TRP A 89 -18.36 -3.74 -25.14
CA TRP A 89 -19.21 -2.82 -24.37
C TRP A 89 -18.96 -2.92 -22.86
N LYS A 90 -18.87 -4.15 -22.33
CA LYS A 90 -18.55 -4.41 -20.92
C LYS A 90 -17.21 -3.77 -20.51
N ARG A 91 -16.17 -3.89 -21.36
CA ARG A 91 -14.85 -3.27 -21.11
C ARG A 91 -14.91 -1.74 -21.12
N TRP A 92 -15.68 -1.13 -22.03
CA TRP A 92 -15.85 0.32 -22.04
C TRP A 92 -16.58 0.84 -20.80
N THR A 93 -17.62 0.13 -20.34
CA THR A 93 -18.32 0.49 -19.10
C THR A 93 -17.40 0.40 -17.88
N GLU A 94 -16.53 -0.60 -17.87
CA GLU A 94 -15.53 -0.84 -16.83
C GLU A 94 -14.44 0.24 -16.80
N ILE A 95 -13.92 0.63 -17.96
CA ILE A 95 -12.96 1.75 -18.08
C ILE A 95 -13.61 3.07 -17.65
N ALA A 96 -14.83 3.35 -18.11
CA ALA A 96 -15.57 4.54 -17.73
C ALA A 96 -15.81 4.59 -16.20
N LEU A 97 -16.08 3.44 -15.56
CA LEU A 97 -16.20 3.34 -14.12
C LEU A 97 -14.90 3.70 -13.40
N ILE A 98 -13.74 3.23 -13.90
CA ILE A 98 -12.44 3.59 -13.30
C ILE A 98 -12.17 5.08 -13.43
N PHE A 99 -12.40 5.68 -14.59
CA PHE A 99 -12.25 7.12 -14.76
C PHE A 99 -13.19 7.91 -13.84
N LEU A 100 -14.46 7.49 -13.74
CA LEU A 100 -15.41 8.08 -12.80
C LEU A 100 -14.92 7.97 -11.35
N CYS A 101 -14.36 6.83 -10.96
CA CYS A 101 -13.82 6.68 -9.61
C CYS A 101 -12.54 7.50 -9.40
N LEU A 102 -11.69 7.70 -10.41
CA LEU A 102 -10.54 8.62 -10.32
C LEU A 102 -11.01 10.07 -10.15
N GLU A 103 -12.07 10.49 -10.84
CA GLU A 103 -12.71 11.80 -10.64
C GLU A 103 -13.24 11.94 -9.20
N LEU A 104 -13.91 10.92 -8.68
CA LEU A 104 -14.34 10.89 -7.28
C LEU A 104 -13.15 10.94 -6.31
N VAL A 105 -12.00 10.36 -6.65
CA VAL A 105 -10.77 10.49 -5.85
C VAL A 105 -10.32 11.94 -5.84
N VAL A 106 -10.34 12.67 -6.96
CA VAL A 106 -10.00 14.10 -7.00
C VAL A 106 -10.88 14.89 -6.03
N PHE A 107 -12.19 14.71 -6.11
CA PHE A 107 -13.12 15.35 -5.15
C PHE A 107 -12.86 14.88 -3.71
N GLY A 108 -12.39 13.66 -3.51
CA GLY A 108 -12.00 13.11 -2.21
C GLY A 108 -10.89 13.89 -1.50
N TYR A 109 -9.99 14.56 -2.24
CA TYR A 109 -8.96 15.40 -1.63
C TYR A 109 -9.58 16.67 -1.03
N GLU A 110 -10.61 17.23 -1.67
CA GLU A 110 -11.35 18.37 -1.13
C GLU A 110 -12.28 17.97 0.01
N ARG A 111 -12.99 16.85 -0.18
CA ARG A 111 -14.00 16.30 0.74
C ARG A 111 -13.76 14.82 0.97
N ARG A 112 -13.07 14.51 2.08
CA ARG A 112 -12.70 13.14 2.43
C ARG A 112 -13.90 12.19 2.56
N GLU A 113 -15.11 12.69 2.82
CA GLU A 113 -16.36 11.92 2.88
C GLU A 113 -16.60 11.08 1.62
N ILE A 114 -16.08 11.56 0.48
CA ILE A 114 -16.20 10.87 -0.80
C ILE A 114 -15.39 9.56 -0.82
N PHE A 115 -14.31 9.45 -0.04
CA PHE A 115 -13.65 8.15 0.16
C PHE A 115 -14.57 7.14 0.86
N GLY A 116 -15.45 7.60 1.76
CA GLY A 116 -16.48 6.75 2.35
C GLY A 116 -17.46 6.22 1.29
N LEU A 117 -17.90 7.07 0.37
CA LEU A 117 -18.73 6.66 -0.77
C LEU A 117 -18.01 5.67 -1.69
N LEU A 118 -16.74 5.93 -2.03
CA LEU A 118 -15.92 5.06 -2.86
C LEU A 118 -15.76 3.65 -2.25
N PHE A 119 -15.47 3.55 -0.95
CA PHE A 119 -15.37 2.25 -0.28
C PHE A 119 -16.72 1.55 -0.11
N SER A 120 -17.82 2.31 0.01
CA SER A 120 -19.17 1.75 -0.01
C SER A 120 -19.52 1.13 -1.37
N LEU A 121 -19.13 1.78 -2.47
CA LEU A 121 -19.28 1.22 -3.82
C LEU A 121 -18.37 0.01 -4.03
N LEU A 122 -17.14 0.07 -3.53
CA LEU A 122 -16.16 -1.01 -3.60
C LEU A 122 -16.58 -2.25 -2.81
N ALA A 123 -17.43 -2.11 -1.78
CA ALA A 123 -17.97 -3.24 -1.03
C ALA A 123 -18.70 -4.25 -1.94
N PHE A 124 -19.40 -3.78 -2.97
CA PHE A 124 -20.18 -4.64 -3.88
C PHE A 124 -19.33 -5.34 -4.96
N TRP A 125 -18.05 -5.01 -5.04
CA TRP A 125 -17.12 -5.51 -6.03
C TRP A 125 -17.13 -7.03 -6.26
N PRO A 126 -17.08 -7.89 -5.22
CA PRO A 126 -16.99 -9.33 -5.43
C PRO A 126 -18.25 -9.91 -6.07
N TYR A 127 -19.40 -9.24 -5.90
CA TYR A 127 -20.68 -9.70 -6.45
C TYR A 127 -20.85 -9.32 -7.92
N VAL A 128 -20.35 -8.14 -8.31
CA VAL A 128 -20.36 -7.69 -9.72
C VAL A 128 -19.44 -8.57 -10.58
N GLY A 129 -18.28 -8.94 -10.04
CA GLY A 129 -17.32 -9.80 -10.73
C GLY A 129 -17.85 -11.22 -10.98
N ASN A 130 -18.49 -11.82 -9.98
CA ASN A 130 -19.02 -13.19 -10.07
C ASN A 130 -20.29 -13.30 -10.91
N ALA A 131 -21.12 -12.25 -10.97
CA ALA A 131 -22.32 -12.23 -11.81
C ALA A 131 -22.01 -12.26 -13.32
N ALA A 132 -20.78 -11.90 -13.69
CA ALA A 132 -20.40 -11.69 -15.08
C ALA A 132 -19.53 -12.82 -15.67
N SER A 133 -19.24 -13.86 -14.89
CA SER A 133 -18.63 -15.13 -15.30
C SER A 133 -19.72 -16.20 -15.31
N ASP A 134 -20.23 -16.53 -16.50
CA ASP A 134 -21.37 -17.44 -16.74
C ASP A 134 -21.06 -18.92 -16.47
N ASP A 135 -19.90 -19.27 -15.91
CA ASP A 135 -19.56 -20.63 -15.53
C ASP A 135 -20.19 -20.97 -14.17
N LYS A 136 -21.48 -21.33 -14.25
CA LYS A 136 -22.20 -22.09 -13.22
C LYS A 136 -21.59 -23.49 -13.07
N SER A 137 -20.45 -23.61 -12.39
CA SER A 137 -19.94 -24.91 -11.94
C SER A 137 -19.68 -24.89 -10.43
N GLU A 138 -20.66 -25.39 -9.68
CA GLU A 138 -20.55 -26.21 -8.46
C GLU A 138 -19.64 -25.78 -7.28
N ALA A 139 -19.13 -24.55 -7.20
CA ALA A 139 -18.34 -24.06 -6.06
C ALA A 139 -19.14 -23.21 -5.03
N SER A 140 -20.48 -23.29 -5.05
CA SER A 140 -21.39 -22.36 -4.35
C SER A 140 -21.41 -22.45 -2.81
N GLY A 141 -20.66 -23.37 -2.18
CA GLY A 141 -20.66 -23.54 -0.73
C GLY A 141 -19.56 -22.81 0.05
N ARG A 142 -18.41 -22.52 -0.59
CA ARG A 142 -17.15 -22.14 0.13
C ARG A 142 -16.62 -20.74 -0.18
N SER A 143 -17.16 -20.06 -1.19
CA SER A 143 -16.74 -18.73 -1.67
C SER A 143 -17.43 -17.54 -0.99
N SER A 144 -18.38 -17.78 -0.07
CA SER A 144 -19.15 -16.70 0.56
C SER A 144 -18.38 -15.96 1.66
N LEU A 145 -17.46 -16.64 2.37
CA LEU A 145 -16.85 -16.08 3.57
C LEU A 145 -15.90 -14.90 3.26
N PRO A 146 -14.90 -15.00 2.36
CA PRO A 146 -14.00 -13.86 2.08
C PRO A 146 -14.71 -12.69 1.43
N SER A 147 -15.71 -12.97 0.58
CA SER A 147 -16.58 -11.95 -0.02
C SER A 147 -17.38 -11.19 1.03
N ARG A 148 -17.97 -11.89 2.02
CA ARG A 148 -18.65 -11.26 3.16
C ARG A 148 -17.69 -10.49 4.06
N CYS A 149 -16.50 -11.01 4.32
CA CYS A 149 -15.50 -10.30 5.11
C CYS A 149 -15.04 -9.01 4.41
N TRP A 150 -14.87 -9.04 3.09
CA TRP A 150 -14.57 -7.86 2.27
C TRP A 150 -15.68 -6.81 2.35
N THR A 151 -16.93 -7.20 2.16
CA THR A 151 -18.05 -6.25 2.15
C THR A 151 -18.20 -5.57 3.52
N ILE A 152 -18.18 -6.36 4.60
CA ILE A 152 -18.25 -5.85 5.97
C ILE A 152 -17.08 -4.91 6.26
N SER A 153 -15.85 -5.32 5.91
CA SER A 153 -14.67 -4.48 6.16
C SER A 153 -14.66 -3.19 5.32
N CYS A 154 -15.17 -3.22 4.09
CA CYS A 154 -15.34 -2.03 3.26
C CYS A 154 -16.40 -1.07 3.81
N PHE A 155 -17.52 -1.58 4.35
CA PHE A 155 -18.48 -0.71 5.03
C PHE A 155 -17.92 -0.13 6.33
N LEU A 156 -17.18 -0.92 7.12
CA LEU A 156 -16.55 -0.42 8.32
C LEU A 156 -15.50 0.67 8.01
N ILE A 157 -14.65 0.48 6.99
CA ILE A 157 -13.64 1.49 6.63
C ILE A 157 -14.29 2.77 6.09
N SER A 158 -15.47 2.66 5.47
CA SER A 158 -16.21 3.80 4.92
C SER A 158 -16.71 4.80 5.97
N VAL A 159 -16.78 4.39 7.25
CA VAL A 159 -17.25 5.27 8.35
C VAL A 159 -16.21 6.32 8.72
N PHE A 160 -14.92 5.98 8.65
CA PHE A 160 -13.84 6.82 9.18
C PHE A 160 -13.70 8.20 8.50
N PRO A 161 -13.84 8.32 7.16
CA PRO A 161 -13.80 9.64 6.53
C PRO A 161 -14.90 10.60 6.98
N TYR A 162 -16.02 10.10 7.50
CA TYR A 162 -17.09 10.93 8.07
C TYR A 162 -16.82 11.39 9.51
N LEU A 163 -15.87 10.76 10.22
CA LEU A 163 -15.51 11.12 11.59
C LEU A 163 -14.63 12.38 11.61
N PRO A 164 -14.83 13.33 12.54
CA PRO A 164 -14.10 14.62 12.57
C PRO A 164 -12.58 14.41 12.65
N SER A 165 -11.76 15.18 11.92
CA SER A 165 -10.28 15.03 11.97
C SER A 165 -9.64 15.62 13.22
N GLU A 166 -10.34 16.53 13.89
CA GLU A 166 -9.93 17.13 15.16
C GLU A 166 -10.78 16.49 16.26
N TYR A 167 -10.16 15.63 17.05
CA TYR A 167 -10.80 14.91 18.15
C TYR A 167 -9.93 15.01 19.39
N GLY A 168 -10.59 15.07 20.55
CA GLY A 168 -9.90 15.07 21.84
C GLY A 168 -9.19 13.74 22.11
N GLU A 169 -8.39 13.74 23.17
CA GLU A 169 -7.69 12.55 23.62
C GLU A 169 -8.68 11.56 24.24
N HIS A 170 -8.77 10.37 23.62
CA HIS A 170 -9.68 9.32 24.02
C HIS A 170 -8.92 7.99 24.11
N THR A 171 -8.08 7.89 25.13
CA THR A 171 -7.23 6.71 25.41
C THR A 171 -8.03 5.40 25.53
N ALA A 172 -9.29 5.45 25.95
CA ALA A 172 -10.17 4.28 25.99
C ALA A 172 -10.37 3.67 24.59
N LEU A 173 -10.53 4.49 23.55
CA LEU A 173 -10.67 4.01 22.15
C LEU A 173 -9.38 3.35 21.66
N VAL A 174 -8.22 3.86 22.08
CA VAL A 174 -6.90 3.27 21.77
C VAL A 174 -6.77 1.87 22.39
N ASN A 175 -7.15 1.73 23.67
CA ASN A 175 -7.13 0.44 24.36
C ASN A 175 -8.10 -0.58 23.74
N VAL A 176 -9.33 -0.15 23.43
CA VAL A 176 -10.33 -0.99 22.75
C VAL A 176 -9.81 -1.40 21.37
N GLY A 177 -9.23 -0.48 20.59
CA GLY A 177 -8.63 -0.79 19.30
C GLY A 177 -7.47 -1.79 19.39
N GLY A 178 -6.61 -1.66 20.40
CA GLY A 178 -5.52 -2.61 20.61
C GLY A 178 -5.99 -4.01 21.01
N LEU A 179 -7.02 -4.10 21.86
CA LEU A 179 -7.66 -5.38 22.19
C LEU A 179 -8.32 -6.00 20.97
N LEU A 180 -9.03 -5.21 20.16
CA LEU A 180 -9.62 -5.65 18.89
C LEU A 180 -8.55 -6.12 17.90
N MET A 181 -7.37 -5.51 17.87
CA MET A 181 -6.26 -5.97 17.03
C MET A 181 -5.75 -7.36 17.45
N LEU A 182 -5.61 -7.59 18.77
CA LEU A 182 -5.25 -8.91 19.30
C LEU A 182 -6.32 -9.97 18.97
N LEU A 183 -7.60 -9.63 19.14
CA LEU A 183 -8.71 -10.52 18.81
C LEU A 183 -8.76 -10.81 17.30
N PHE A 184 -8.66 -9.79 16.46
CA PHE A 184 -8.67 -9.93 15.00
C PHE A 184 -7.53 -10.84 14.52
N THR A 185 -6.29 -10.55 14.92
CA THR A 185 -5.15 -11.37 14.51
C THR A 185 -5.22 -12.80 15.07
N GLY A 186 -5.79 -13.00 16.26
CA GLY A 186 -6.07 -14.31 16.83
C GLY A 186 -7.14 -15.11 16.07
N VAL A 187 -8.22 -14.44 15.64
CA VAL A 187 -9.26 -15.07 14.82
C VAL A 187 -8.69 -15.47 13.46
N VAL A 188 -8.01 -14.55 12.75
CA VAL A 188 -7.41 -14.88 11.45
C VAL A 188 -6.34 -15.98 11.59
N HIS A 189 -5.55 -15.97 12.68
CA HIS A 189 -4.65 -17.07 13.02
C HIS A 189 -5.40 -18.39 13.15
N SER A 190 -6.45 -18.46 13.96
CA SER A 190 -7.21 -19.69 14.16
C SER A 190 -7.83 -20.21 12.86
N MET A 191 -8.30 -19.32 11.99
CA MET A 191 -8.86 -19.67 10.68
C MET A 191 -7.77 -20.22 9.75
N ALA A 192 -6.58 -19.64 9.77
CA ALA A 192 -5.43 -20.12 9.01
C ALA A 192 -4.87 -21.46 9.54
N VAL A 193 -4.89 -21.67 10.87
CA VAL A 193 -4.42 -22.89 11.53
C VAL A 193 -5.41 -24.04 11.42
N SER A 194 -6.72 -23.78 11.42
CA SER A 194 -7.74 -24.82 11.25
C SER A 194 -7.59 -25.58 9.92
N GLY A 195 -6.85 -25.05 8.96
CA GLY A 195 -6.53 -25.74 7.71
C GLY A 195 -5.24 -26.58 7.73
N GLN A 196 -4.26 -26.32 8.63
CA GLN A 196 -2.89 -26.90 8.53
C GLN A 196 -2.13 -27.01 9.86
N THR A 197 -1.40 -28.13 10.00
CA THR A 197 -0.64 -28.59 11.18
C THR A 197 0.70 -27.86 11.45
N GLY A 198 1.01 -26.76 10.76
CA GLY A 198 2.36 -26.17 10.75
C GLY A 198 2.60 -24.95 11.66
N TRP A 199 1.57 -24.18 12.03
CA TRP A 199 1.76 -22.99 12.87
C TRP A 199 1.69 -23.36 14.36
N LYS A 200 2.85 -23.56 14.99
CA LYS A 200 2.91 -23.71 16.45
C LYS A 200 2.37 -22.45 17.12
N SER A 201 1.32 -22.58 17.93
CA SER A 201 0.71 -21.50 18.72
C SER A 201 1.75 -20.66 19.49
N SER A 202 2.85 -21.29 19.94
CA SER A 202 3.97 -20.60 20.59
C SER A 202 4.59 -19.47 19.76
N SER A 203 4.72 -19.63 18.44
CA SER A 203 5.31 -18.60 17.57
C SER A 203 4.39 -17.40 17.34
N PHE A 204 3.07 -17.62 17.37
CA PHE A 204 2.08 -16.55 17.33
C PHE A 204 2.08 -15.77 18.64
N LEU A 205 2.08 -16.46 19.79
CA LEU A 205 2.16 -15.83 21.11
C LEU A 205 3.39 -14.92 21.25
N VAL A 206 4.55 -15.36 20.76
CA VAL A 206 5.78 -14.54 20.74
C VAL A 206 5.63 -13.30 19.86
N SER A 207 4.85 -13.37 18.78
CA SER A 207 4.65 -12.24 17.87
C SER A 207 3.56 -11.27 18.37
N ALA A 208 2.60 -11.76 19.17
CA ALA A 208 1.54 -10.97 19.79
C ALA A 208 1.95 -10.34 21.14
N SER A 209 2.97 -10.86 21.81
CA SER A 209 3.40 -10.35 23.12
C SER A 209 3.84 -8.88 23.12
N PRO A 210 4.53 -8.32 22.10
CA PRO A 210 4.89 -6.90 22.09
C PRO A 210 3.66 -6.00 22.02
N LEU A 211 2.61 -6.45 21.35
CA LEU A 211 1.34 -5.73 21.26
C LEU A 211 0.65 -5.67 22.62
N ALA A 212 0.55 -6.81 23.33
CA ALA A 212 0.00 -6.84 24.68
C ALA A 212 0.82 -5.97 25.66
N LEU A 213 2.15 -6.05 25.59
CA LEU A 213 3.04 -5.21 26.40
C LEU A 213 2.87 -3.71 26.10
N SER A 214 2.70 -3.34 24.83
CA SER A 214 2.48 -1.94 24.44
C SER A 214 1.17 -1.36 25.00
N LEU A 215 0.13 -2.17 25.17
CA LEU A 215 -1.11 -1.73 25.83
C LEU A 215 -0.91 -1.49 27.33
N LEU A 216 -0.12 -2.35 27.98
CA LEU A 216 0.23 -2.15 29.39
C LEU A 216 1.10 -0.91 29.59
N THR A 217 2.10 -0.67 28.74
CA THR A 217 2.94 0.54 28.85
C THR A 217 2.18 1.80 28.45
N LEU A 218 1.26 1.73 27.50
CA LEU A 218 0.35 2.83 27.16
C LEU A 218 -0.53 3.20 28.35
N HIS A 219 -1.19 2.22 28.98
CA HIS A 219 -2.00 2.47 30.17
C HIS A 219 -1.17 3.07 31.30
N GLY A 220 0.02 2.51 31.55
CA GLY A 220 0.95 3.04 32.56
C GLY A 220 1.37 4.47 32.27
N THR A 221 1.84 4.78 31.06
CA THR A 221 2.28 6.14 30.71
C THR A 221 1.16 7.18 30.76
N MET A 222 -0.06 6.79 30.38
CA MET A 222 -1.24 7.66 30.47
C MET A 222 -1.58 8.03 31.91
N GLN A 223 -1.54 7.07 32.85
CA GLN A 223 -1.74 7.37 34.27
C GLN A 223 -0.74 8.39 34.83
N TYR A 224 0.50 8.43 34.32
CA TYR A 224 1.47 9.45 34.70
C TYR A 224 1.16 10.80 34.06
N LEU A 225 0.86 10.82 32.76
CA LEU A 225 0.57 12.05 32.02
C LEU A 225 -0.71 12.75 32.50
N ASP A 226 -1.74 12.00 32.90
CA ASP A 226 -3.02 12.52 33.41
C ASP A 226 -2.95 12.89 34.91
N GLY A 227 -1.95 12.39 35.65
CA GLY A 227 -1.77 12.66 37.07
C GLY A 227 -0.97 13.94 37.37
N GLU A 228 -0.74 14.23 38.65
CA GLU A 228 0.09 15.38 39.08
C GLU A 228 1.57 15.28 38.64
N ARG A 229 2.00 14.11 38.14
CA ARG A 229 3.38 13.83 37.72
C ARG A 229 3.54 13.99 36.21
N SER A 230 3.85 15.20 35.77
CA SER A 230 4.06 15.56 34.35
C SER A 230 5.13 14.79 33.57
N LYS A 231 5.90 13.87 34.20
CA LYS A 231 6.99 13.14 33.54
C LYS A 231 6.89 11.63 33.80
N PRO A 232 6.68 10.79 32.75
CA PRO A 232 6.75 9.35 32.90
C PRO A 232 8.16 8.92 33.32
N PRO A 233 8.31 7.82 34.08
CA PRO A 233 9.62 7.34 34.48
C PRO A 233 10.43 6.91 33.25
N PHE A 234 11.75 7.05 33.36
CA PHE A 234 12.68 6.75 32.28
C PHE A 234 12.53 5.32 31.76
N SER A 235 12.28 4.35 32.65
CA SER A 235 12.05 2.95 32.30
C SER A 235 10.85 2.73 31.38
N LEU A 236 9.72 3.40 31.62
CA LEU A 236 8.54 3.33 30.76
C LEU A 236 8.81 3.95 29.39
N THR A 237 9.53 5.07 29.37
CA THR A 237 9.91 5.75 28.12
C THR A 237 10.81 4.86 27.25
N VAL A 238 11.83 4.23 27.85
CA VAL A 238 12.70 3.27 27.16
C VAL A 238 11.92 2.05 26.70
N ALA A 239 11.00 1.53 27.51
CA ALA A 239 10.14 0.41 27.12
C ALA A 239 9.30 0.75 25.89
N ASN A 240 8.73 1.97 25.79
CA ASN A 240 7.98 2.42 24.62
C ASN A 240 8.84 2.47 23.35
N TRP A 241 10.06 3.02 23.45
CA TRP A 241 11.01 3.01 22.32
C TRP A 241 11.34 1.60 21.85
N LEU A 242 11.62 0.70 22.78
CA LEU A 242 11.92 -0.70 22.46
C LEU A 242 10.71 -1.41 21.85
N LEU A 243 9.52 -1.26 22.42
CA LEU A 243 8.29 -1.89 21.92
C LEU A 243 7.87 -1.37 20.55
N SER A 244 8.15 -0.09 20.26
CA SER A 244 7.85 0.50 18.95
C SER A 244 8.80 -0.02 17.85
N GLY A 245 10.10 -0.13 18.12
CA GLY A 245 11.10 -0.48 17.09
C GLY A 245 11.48 -1.96 17.01
N ALA A 246 11.61 -2.63 18.16
CA ALA A 246 12.17 -3.98 18.22
C ALA A 246 11.36 -5.04 17.46
N PRO A 247 10.01 -5.05 17.47
CA PRO A 247 9.24 -6.05 16.71
C PRO A 247 9.49 -5.97 15.20
N ILE A 248 9.61 -4.75 14.65
CA ILE A 248 9.89 -4.51 13.23
C ILE A 248 11.29 -5.01 12.87
N VAL A 249 12.29 -4.63 13.67
CA VAL A 249 13.69 -5.04 13.45
C VAL A 249 13.85 -6.55 13.61
N LEU A 250 13.25 -7.15 14.63
CA LEU A 250 13.31 -8.60 14.89
C LEU A 250 12.67 -9.38 13.74
N LEU A 251 11.54 -8.91 13.20
CA LEU A 251 10.92 -9.51 12.03
C LEU A 251 11.87 -9.45 10.82
N LEU A 252 12.45 -8.29 10.53
CA LEU A 252 13.41 -8.13 9.42
C LEU A 252 14.64 -9.03 9.58
N VAL A 253 15.21 -9.13 10.78
CA VAL A 253 16.37 -9.99 11.06
C VAL A 253 15.99 -11.47 10.90
N ARG A 254 14.81 -11.88 11.40
CA ARG A 254 14.29 -13.26 11.24
C ARG A 254 14.14 -13.60 9.75
N LEU A 255 13.57 -12.69 8.98
CA LEU A 255 13.38 -12.83 7.53
C LEU A 255 14.70 -12.95 6.77
N GLN A 256 15.70 -12.14 7.13
CA GLN A 256 17.02 -12.19 6.51
C GLN A 256 17.75 -13.52 6.78
N ARG A 257 17.57 -14.09 7.98
CA ARG A 257 18.19 -15.37 8.39
C ARG A 257 17.47 -16.60 7.82
N SER A 258 16.18 -16.51 7.53
CA SER A 258 15.34 -17.63 7.07
C SER A 258 15.62 -18.12 5.64
N LYS A 259 16.65 -17.60 4.96
CA LYS A 259 17.00 -17.94 3.57
C LYS A 259 17.35 -19.42 3.33
N SER A 260 17.67 -20.21 4.35
CA SER A 260 18.22 -21.56 4.20
C SER A 260 17.23 -22.72 4.39
N SER A 261 16.00 -22.47 4.84
CA SER A 261 15.09 -23.55 5.29
C SER A 261 13.80 -23.72 4.48
N LEU A 262 13.36 -22.73 3.71
CA LEU A 262 12.07 -22.76 3.00
C LEU A 262 12.15 -23.38 1.59
N SER A 263 13.35 -23.41 0.98
CA SER A 263 13.58 -23.98 -0.36
C SER A 263 13.34 -25.50 -0.44
N ARG A 264 13.41 -26.22 0.69
CA ARG A 264 13.26 -27.68 0.72
C ARG A 264 11.82 -28.20 0.80
N THR A 265 10.83 -27.33 1.01
CA THR A 265 9.42 -27.76 1.19
C THR A 265 8.56 -27.50 -0.06
N LEU A 266 9.12 -26.91 -1.12
CA LEU A 266 8.36 -26.46 -2.30
C LEU A 266 8.25 -27.52 -3.42
N GLU A 267 8.88 -28.69 -3.29
CA GLU A 267 9.07 -29.62 -4.42
C GLU A 267 8.08 -30.80 -4.53
N THR A 268 7.03 -30.92 -3.71
CA THR A 268 6.13 -32.10 -3.79
C THR A 268 4.62 -31.80 -3.74
N GLY A 269 3.91 -32.04 -4.85
CA GLY A 269 2.46 -32.34 -4.91
C GLY A 269 1.48 -31.23 -5.36
N THR A 270 0.80 -31.42 -6.50
CA THR A 270 0.20 -30.38 -7.36
C THR A 270 -1.16 -29.75 -6.99
N ASP A 271 -1.87 -30.13 -5.92
CA ASP A 271 -3.17 -29.49 -5.57
C ASP A 271 -3.31 -29.07 -4.09
N ARG A 272 -2.67 -29.77 -3.15
CA ARG A 272 -2.58 -29.34 -1.73
C ARG A 272 -1.66 -28.12 -1.53
N GLN A 273 -0.85 -27.78 -2.54
CA GLN A 273 0.12 -26.70 -2.49
C GLN A 273 -0.51 -25.29 -2.55
N SER A 274 -1.61 -25.09 -3.27
CA SER A 274 -2.22 -23.76 -3.43
C SER A 274 -2.82 -23.25 -2.12
N GLU A 275 -3.59 -24.08 -1.42
CA GLU A 275 -4.13 -23.76 -0.10
C GLU A 275 -3.01 -23.60 0.97
N GLN A 276 -1.93 -24.37 0.87
CA GLN A 276 -0.70 -24.20 1.69
C GLN A 276 -0.01 -22.86 1.46
N GLN A 277 0.12 -22.42 0.21
CA GLN A 277 0.76 -21.15 -0.12
C GLN A 277 -0.05 -19.95 0.38
N VAL A 278 -1.38 -19.99 0.24
CA VAL A 278 -2.26 -18.90 0.74
C VAL A 278 -2.16 -18.76 2.26
N GLY A 279 -2.14 -19.88 3.00
CA GLY A 279 -1.95 -19.87 4.45
C GLY A 279 -0.61 -19.24 4.88
N LEU A 280 0.47 -19.50 4.13
CA LEU A 280 1.78 -18.89 4.37
C LEU A 280 1.77 -17.37 4.13
N TYR A 281 1.10 -16.89 3.07
CA TYR A 281 0.98 -15.47 2.78
C TYR A 281 0.13 -14.73 3.82
N VAL A 282 -0.99 -15.31 4.25
CA VAL A 282 -1.82 -14.77 5.33
C VAL A 282 -1.03 -14.70 6.64
N ARG A 283 -0.26 -15.75 6.96
CA ARG A 283 0.62 -15.75 8.13
C ARG A 283 1.66 -14.63 8.06
N ARG A 284 2.34 -14.46 6.92
CA ARG A 284 3.31 -13.37 6.73
C ARG A 284 2.67 -12.01 6.93
N LEU A 285 1.46 -11.82 6.40
CA LEU A 285 0.72 -10.58 6.57
C LEU A 285 0.40 -10.30 8.04
N ILE A 286 -0.04 -11.31 8.81
CA ILE A 286 -0.29 -11.17 10.26
C ILE A 286 1.01 -10.84 11.01
N GLU A 287 2.13 -11.49 10.69
CA GLU A 287 3.44 -11.20 11.32
C GLU A 287 3.86 -9.74 11.07
N VAL A 288 3.65 -9.21 9.86
CA VAL A 288 3.88 -7.80 9.52
C VAL A 288 2.94 -6.88 10.31
N MET A 289 1.63 -7.18 10.30
CA MET A 289 0.62 -6.39 11.02
C MET A 289 0.95 -6.30 12.52
N LEU A 290 1.28 -7.43 13.15
CA LEU A 290 1.66 -7.50 14.57
C LEU A 290 2.98 -6.78 14.88
N ALA A 291 3.94 -6.75 13.93
CA ALA A 291 5.20 -6.04 14.13
C ALA A 291 5.00 -4.51 14.14
N PHE A 292 4.10 -3.98 13.32
CA PHE A 292 3.82 -2.55 13.24
C PHE A 292 2.77 -2.05 14.25
N SER A 293 1.89 -2.94 14.75
CA SER A 293 0.80 -2.57 15.67
C SER A 293 1.26 -1.87 16.97
N PRO A 294 2.33 -2.32 17.67
CA PRO A 294 2.79 -1.66 18.90
C PRO A 294 3.19 -0.20 18.68
N SER A 295 3.90 0.07 17.58
CA SER A 295 4.31 1.43 17.21
C SER A 295 3.10 2.32 16.93
N PHE A 296 2.13 1.80 16.17
CA PHE A 296 0.94 2.55 15.82
C PHE A 296 0.07 2.88 17.05
N ILE A 297 -0.11 1.92 17.98
CA ILE A 297 -0.88 2.12 19.21
C ILE A 297 -0.22 3.15 20.12
N LEU A 298 1.09 3.03 20.34
CA LEU A 298 1.84 3.96 21.18
C LEU A 298 1.83 5.39 20.61
N LEU A 299 1.66 5.57 19.30
CA LEU A 299 1.57 6.88 18.65
C LEU A 299 0.13 7.35 18.40
N SER A 300 -0.88 6.58 18.81
CA SER A 300 -2.30 6.91 18.59
C SER A 300 -2.98 7.46 19.86
N ILE A 301 -3.93 8.38 19.69
CA ILE A 301 -4.61 9.07 20.81
C ILE A 301 -6.13 8.82 20.86
N ALA A 302 -6.75 8.36 19.77
CA ALA A 302 -8.19 8.08 19.73
C ALA A 302 -8.55 6.91 18.79
N TYR A 303 -9.56 7.09 17.93
CA TYR A 303 -10.11 6.05 17.06
C TYR A 303 -9.19 5.60 15.91
N GLU A 304 -7.99 6.17 15.78
CA GLU A 304 -6.99 5.80 14.76
C GLU A 304 -6.65 4.31 14.80
N VAL A 305 -6.57 3.73 16.00
CA VAL A 305 -6.31 2.29 16.15
C VAL A 305 -7.45 1.46 15.62
N LEU A 306 -8.70 1.91 15.80
CA LEU A 306 -9.87 1.23 15.21
C LEU A 306 -9.81 1.28 13.68
N PHE A 307 -9.42 2.42 13.11
CA PHE A 307 -9.19 2.54 11.68
C PHE A 307 -8.14 1.53 11.20
N TYR A 308 -7.02 1.41 11.90
CA TYR A 308 -5.94 0.48 11.55
C TYR A 308 -6.38 -0.99 11.61
N VAL A 309 -7.18 -1.38 12.61
CA VAL A 309 -7.76 -2.74 12.69
C VAL A 309 -8.65 -3.03 11.48
N VAL A 310 -9.54 -2.09 11.15
CA VAL A 310 -10.44 -2.26 10.00
C VAL A 310 -9.66 -2.28 8.69
N LEU A 311 -8.63 -1.44 8.53
CA LEU A 311 -7.72 -1.47 7.38
C LEU A 311 -7.06 -2.85 7.26
N CYS A 312 -6.57 -3.42 8.37
CA CYS A 312 -6.01 -4.77 8.36
C CYS A 312 -7.04 -5.83 7.93
N ALA A 313 -8.29 -5.71 8.36
CA ALA A 313 -9.38 -6.60 7.93
C ALA A 313 -9.67 -6.50 6.43
N VAL A 314 -9.67 -5.28 5.86
CA VAL A 314 -9.80 -5.08 4.40
C VAL A 314 -8.65 -5.75 3.66
N LEU A 315 -7.41 -5.59 4.14
CA LEU A 315 -6.21 -6.14 3.50
C LEU A 315 -6.17 -7.67 3.54
N VAL A 316 -6.52 -8.30 4.67
CA VAL A 316 -6.64 -9.77 4.76
C VAL A 316 -7.75 -10.25 3.83
N SER A 317 -8.91 -9.58 3.81
CA SER A 317 -10.03 -9.97 2.94
C SER A 317 -9.67 -9.83 1.47
N TRP A 318 -8.92 -8.80 1.08
CA TRP A 318 -8.43 -8.60 -0.28
C TRP A 318 -7.52 -9.73 -0.73
N LEU A 319 -6.53 -10.10 0.11
CA LEU A 319 -5.60 -11.18 -0.17
C LEU A 319 -6.34 -12.51 -0.37
N LEU A 320 -7.35 -12.80 0.47
CA LEU A 320 -8.16 -14.01 0.37
C LEU A 320 -9.05 -14.02 -0.88
N LEU A 321 -9.61 -12.88 -1.27
CA LEU A 321 -10.39 -12.76 -2.51
C LEU A 321 -9.51 -13.00 -3.75
N GLU A 322 -8.32 -12.40 -3.79
CA GLU A 322 -7.39 -12.57 -4.91
C GLU A 322 -6.82 -13.99 -4.98
N ALA A 323 -6.69 -14.68 -3.84
CA ALA A 323 -6.32 -16.08 -3.79
C ALA A 323 -7.37 -17.01 -4.42
N GLN A 324 -8.65 -16.63 -4.38
CA GLN A 324 -9.74 -17.39 -4.99
C GLN A 324 -10.00 -17.02 -6.46
N ALA A 325 -9.49 -15.88 -6.91
CA ALA A 325 -9.65 -15.46 -8.30
C ALA A 325 -8.79 -16.35 -9.22
N SER A 326 -9.41 -17.01 -10.21
CA SER A 326 -8.73 -17.94 -11.13
C SER A 326 -8.13 -17.24 -12.38
N SER A 327 -8.60 -16.04 -12.73
CA SER A 327 -8.27 -15.41 -14.02
C SER A 327 -7.28 -14.23 -13.88
N SER A 328 -6.10 -14.42 -14.48
CA SER A 328 -5.09 -13.41 -14.78
C SER A 328 -5.45 -12.66 -16.07
N SER A 329 -6.47 -11.81 -16.00
CA SER A 329 -6.76 -10.87 -17.09
C SER A 329 -6.05 -9.54 -16.84
N MET A 330 -5.64 -8.85 -17.90
CA MET A 330 -5.15 -7.46 -17.81
C MET A 330 -6.10 -6.57 -17.00
N TRP A 331 -7.40 -6.78 -17.19
CA TRP A 331 -8.41 -6.06 -16.45
C TRP A 331 -8.25 -6.26 -14.94
N ARG A 332 -8.06 -7.50 -14.47
CA ARG A 332 -7.72 -7.79 -13.07
C ARG A 332 -6.48 -7.01 -12.60
N GLU A 333 -5.47 -6.86 -13.44
CA GLU A 333 -4.27 -6.09 -13.10
C GLU A 333 -4.57 -4.60 -12.90
N ILE A 334 -5.37 -4.01 -13.80
CA ILE A 334 -5.86 -2.64 -13.69
C ILE A 334 -6.66 -2.46 -12.40
N GLN A 335 -7.56 -3.39 -12.12
CA GLN A 335 -8.41 -3.37 -10.92
C GLN A 335 -7.58 -3.46 -9.63
N ARG A 336 -6.59 -4.34 -9.56
CA ARG A 336 -5.69 -4.47 -8.40
C ARG A 336 -4.89 -3.19 -8.15
N ALA A 337 -4.36 -2.58 -9.21
CA ALA A 337 -3.64 -1.31 -9.12
C ALA A 337 -4.57 -0.17 -8.66
N PHE A 338 -5.81 -0.14 -9.15
CA PHE A 338 -6.81 0.83 -8.73
C PHE A 338 -7.20 0.66 -7.25
N VAL A 339 -7.49 -0.57 -6.80
CA VAL A 339 -7.78 -0.87 -5.39
C VAL A 339 -6.59 -0.52 -4.51
N PHE A 340 -5.37 -0.81 -4.93
CA PHE A 340 -4.15 -0.38 -4.23
C PHE A 340 -4.10 1.14 -4.08
N LEU A 341 -4.36 1.90 -5.15
CA LEU A 341 -4.37 3.36 -5.12
C LEU A 341 -5.44 3.89 -4.15
N LEU A 342 -6.65 3.32 -4.16
CA LEU A 342 -7.70 3.65 -3.19
C LEU A 342 -7.28 3.35 -1.75
N LEU A 343 -6.63 2.20 -1.51
CA LEU A 343 -6.13 1.80 -0.19
C LEU A 343 -5.01 2.72 0.32
N VAL A 344 -4.14 3.20 -0.56
CA VAL A 344 -3.12 4.21 -0.25
C VAL A 344 -3.79 5.55 0.11
N ASN A 345 -4.80 5.98 -0.64
CA ASN A 345 -5.52 7.23 -0.35
C ASN A 345 -6.29 7.17 0.97
N ILE A 346 -7.06 6.11 1.23
CA ILE A 346 -7.78 5.98 2.50
C ILE A 346 -6.81 5.84 3.69
N ALA A 347 -5.64 5.22 3.52
CA ALA A 347 -4.62 5.14 4.56
C ALA A 347 -4.11 6.52 4.99
N PHE A 348 -4.19 7.52 4.11
CA PHE A 348 -3.82 8.91 4.38
C PHE A 348 -5.00 9.75 4.89
N PHE A 349 -6.13 9.72 4.17
CA PHE A 349 -7.29 10.59 4.40
C PHE A 349 -8.34 10.02 5.36
N GLY A 350 -8.21 8.74 5.74
CA GLY A 350 -9.20 8.06 6.57
C GLY A 350 -9.31 8.65 7.99
N THR A 351 -8.17 9.01 8.59
CA THR A 351 -8.12 9.61 9.93
C THR A 351 -7.56 11.03 9.94
N GLY A 352 -6.74 11.39 8.95
CA GLY A 352 -6.13 12.72 8.83
C GLY A 352 -6.79 13.60 7.76
N ASN A 353 -6.56 14.91 7.85
CA ASN A 353 -6.92 15.91 6.85
C ASN A 353 -5.63 16.62 6.35
N VAL A 354 -5.63 17.15 5.12
CA VAL A 354 -4.53 17.97 4.58
C VAL A 354 -4.25 19.17 5.49
N ALA A 355 -5.30 19.79 6.02
CA ALA A 355 -5.19 20.89 6.97
C ALA A 355 -4.71 20.45 8.36
N SER A 356 -4.98 19.21 8.77
CA SER A 356 -4.57 18.70 10.09
C SER A 356 -3.15 18.12 10.09
N MET A 357 -2.51 17.96 8.92
CA MET A 357 -1.08 17.65 8.84
C MET A 357 -0.19 18.76 9.41
N SER A 358 -0.66 20.02 9.45
CA SER A 358 0.08 21.09 10.13
C SER A 358 -0.17 21.15 11.63
N SER A 359 -1.21 20.48 12.15
CA SER A 359 -1.64 20.53 13.55
C SER A 359 -1.47 19.19 14.26
N PHE A 360 -0.44 18.42 13.90
CA PHE A 360 -0.21 17.12 14.53
C PHE A 360 -0.19 17.23 16.06
N GLU A 361 -1.05 16.45 16.70
CA GLU A 361 -1.18 16.34 18.15
C GLU A 361 0.13 15.80 18.76
N ILE A 362 0.95 16.73 19.26
CA ILE A 362 2.25 16.48 19.89
C ILE A 362 2.09 15.58 21.13
N SER A 363 0.88 15.51 21.71
CA SER A 363 0.62 14.77 22.95
C SER A 363 0.99 13.29 22.88
N SER A 364 0.74 12.65 21.74
CA SER A 364 1.14 11.26 21.47
C SER A 364 2.66 11.05 21.61
N THR A 365 3.47 12.06 21.30
CA THR A 365 4.94 11.97 21.31
C THR A 365 5.54 12.08 22.72
N TYR A 366 4.80 12.64 23.69
CA TYR A 366 5.27 12.73 25.09
C TYR A 366 5.43 11.37 25.77
N ARG A 367 4.86 10.30 25.19
CA ARG A 367 5.08 8.92 25.63
C ARG A 367 6.50 8.40 25.30
N PHE A 368 7.20 9.08 24.39
CA PHE A 368 8.55 8.74 23.92
C PHE A 368 9.59 9.80 24.27
N VAL A 369 9.21 11.07 24.25
CA VAL A 369 10.12 12.19 24.46
C VAL A 369 9.46 13.21 25.38
N THR A 370 9.97 13.34 26.60
CA THR A 370 9.40 14.23 27.64
C THR A 370 9.91 15.66 27.56
N VAL A 371 10.98 15.89 26.81
CA VAL A 371 11.57 17.21 26.55
C VAL A 371 11.31 17.58 25.10
N PHE A 372 10.95 18.83 24.83
CA PHE A 372 10.67 19.28 23.47
C PHE A 372 11.87 19.03 22.54
N ALA A 373 11.68 18.16 21.56
CA ALA A 373 12.68 17.80 20.56
C ALA A 373 11.98 17.74 19.18
N PRO A 374 11.90 18.87 18.46
CA PRO A 374 11.01 19.02 17.30
C PRO A 374 11.32 18.03 16.19
N PHE A 375 12.60 17.73 15.96
CA PHE A 375 13.02 16.77 14.93
C PHE A 375 12.64 15.32 15.28
N THR A 376 12.84 14.91 16.54
CA THR A 376 12.49 13.55 16.99
C THR A 376 10.98 13.35 17.05
N MET A 377 10.26 14.34 17.57
CA MET A 377 8.79 14.35 17.61
C MET A 377 8.20 14.31 16.20
N GLY A 378 8.72 15.14 15.28
CA GLY A 378 8.34 15.10 13.87
C GLY A 378 8.63 13.75 13.21
N ALA A 379 9.79 13.14 13.47
CA ALA A 379 10.13 11.82 12.93
C ALA A 379 9.19 10.71 13.42
N LEU A 380 8.76 10.74 14.68
CA LEU A 380 7.76 9.80 15.23
C LEU A 380 6.40 9.95 14.53
N LEU A 381 5.96 11.18 14.28
CA LEU A 381 4.71 11.46 13.58
C LEU A 381 4.77 11.01 12.11
N VAL A 382 5.88 11.26 11.41
CA VAL A 382 6.11 10.72 10.06
C VAL A 382 6.11 9.19 10.09
N GLY A 383 6.73 8.58 11.10
CA GLY A 383 6.71 7.14 11.33
C GLY A 383 5.30 6.58 11.48
N LYS A 384 4.44 7.24 12.27
CA LYS A 384 3.03 6.88 12.44
C LYS A 384 2.28 6.84 11.11
N ILE A 385 2.46 7.87 10.28
CA ILE A 385 1.80 8.00 8.98
C ILE A 385 2.28 6.90 8.03
N LEU A 386 3.56 6.53 8.10
CA LEU A 386 4.16 5.51 7.23
C LEU A 386 3.61 4.09 7.48
N ILE A 387 3.14 3.79 8.70
CA ILE A 387 2.73 2.43 9.10
C ILE A 387 1.59 1.89 8.23
N PRO A 388 0.41 2.55 8.10
CA PRO A 388 -0.67 2.08 7.22
C PRO A 388 -0.20 1.81 5.79
N PHE A 389 0.61 2.71 5.21
CA PHE A 389 1.16 2.54 3.87
C PHE A 389 2.03 1.28 3.75
N MET A 390 2.89 1.02 4.73
CA MET A 390 3.77 -0.14 4.72
C MET A 390 2.99 -1.46 4.73
N VAL A 391 1.89 -1.54 5.49
CA VAL A 391 1.05 -2.74 5.52
C VAL A 391 0.33 -2.92 4.19
N VAL A 392 -0.26 -1.85 3.61
CA VAL A 392 -0.91 -1.88 2.28
C VAL A 392 0.06 -2.35 1.19
N ALA A 393 1.30 -1.83 1.18
CA ALA A 393 2.33 -2.21 0.21
C ALA A 393 2.79 -3.67 0.38
N CYS A 394 2.94 -4.15 1.61
CA CYS A 394 3.22 -5.56 1.88
C CYS A 394 2.11 -6.48 1.36
N THR A 395 0.83 -6.10 1.54
CA THR A 395 -0.31 -6.87 1.02
C THR A 395 -0.29 -6.95 -0.50
N LEU A 396 -0.07 -5.83 -1.20
CA LEU A 396 0.05 -5.85 -2.66
C LEU A 396 1.21 -6.77 -3.11
N HIS A 397 2.37 -6.69 -2.46
CA HIS A 397 3.50 -7.59 -2.76
C HIS A 397 3.12 -9.08 -2.61
N LEU A 398 2.38 -9.44 -1.56
CA LEU A 398 1.91 -10.80 -1.35
C LEU A 398 0.88 -11.22 -2.41
N ILE A 399 -0.03 -10.33 -2.81
CA ILE A 399 -0.99 -10.58 -3.89
C ILE A 399 -0.27 -10.85 -5.21
N LEU A 400 0.80 -10.11 -5.49
CA LEU A 400 1.61 -10.28 -6.70
C LEU A 400 2.41 -11.58 -6.72
N LEU A 401 2.62 -12.22 -5.57
CA LEU A 401 3.26 -13.54 -5.46
C LEU A 401 2.26 -14.70 -5.63
N LEU A 402 0.95 -14.45 -5.59
CA LEU A 402 -0.05 -15.50 -5.77
C LEU A 402 0.06 -16.13 -7.18
N PRO A 403 -0.06 -17.47 -7.30
CA PRO A 403 -0.06 -18.17 -8.59
C PRO A 403 -1.10 -17.62 -9.58
N SER A 404 -2.29 -17.24 -9.08
CA SER A 404 -3.37 -16.59 -9.85
C SER A 404 -3.00 -15.25 -10.50
N ALA A 405 -1.91 -14.62 -10.07
CA ALA A 405 -1.38 -13.40 -10.69
C ALA A 405 -0.36 -13.68 -11.81
N SER A 406 0.02 -14.94 -12.03
CA SER A 406 1.19 -15.32 -12.85
C SER A 406 0.88 -16.13 -14.12
N SER A 407 -0.38 -16.40 -14.45
CA SER A 407 -0.78 -17.22 -15.60
C SER A 407 -0.82 -16.46 -16.94
N SER A 408 0.33 -15.96 -17.39
CA SER A 408 0.58 -15.91 -18.85
C SER A 408 1.22 -17.23 -19.26
N ALA A 409 0.56 -17.97 -20.15
CA ALA A 409 0.78 -19.36 -20.55
C ALA A 409 2.13 -19.72 -21.21
N ASP A 410 3.25 -19.17 -20.75
CA ASP A 410 4.59 -19.56 -21.15
C ASP A 410 5.44 -19.75 -19.90
N ALA A 411 5.56 -20.98 -19.41
CA ALA A 411 6.48 -21.39 -18.33
C ALA A 411 7.98 -21.13 -18.63
N LYS A 412 8.30 -20.48 -19.76
CA LYS A 412 9.64 -20.09 -20.22
C LYS A 412 9.85 -18.58 -20.32
N LYS A 413 8.84 -17.73 -20.11
CA LYS A 413 9.02 -16.27 -20.08
C LYS A 413 9.13 -15.79 -18.63
N PRO A 414 10.07 -14.87 -18.34
CA PRO A 414 10.28 -14.36 -16.99
C PRO A 414 8.98 -13.77 -16.46
N ARG A 415 8.68 -14.10 -15.18
CA ARG A 415 7.57 -13.55 -14.39
C ARG A 415 7.33 -12.10 -14.77
N LEU A 416 6.12 -11.76 -15.21
CA LEU A 416 5.79 -10.37 -15.60
C LEU A 416 6.26 -9.45 -14.47
N PRO A 417 7.16 -8.49 -14.76
CA PRO A 417 7.91 -7.82 -13.72
C PRO A 417 6.95 -6.96 -12.90
N ALA A 418 7.10 -6.94 -11.58
CA ALA A 418 6.39 -6.04 -10.65
C ALA A 418 6.35 -4.57 -11.15
N THR A 419 7.29 -4.22 -12.02
CA THR A 419 7.33 -3.03 -12.87
C THR A 419 6.01 -2.71 -13.60
N ARG A 420 5.19 -3.68 -14.03
CA ARG A 420 3.92 -3.40 -14.76
C ARG A 420 2.82 -2.85 -13.87
N TYR A 421 2.57 -3.49 -12.72
CA TYR A 421 1.62 -2.98 -11.73
C TYR A 421 2.05 -1.60 -11.24
N PHE A 422 3.36 -1.44 -11.03
CA PHE A 422 3.95 -0.16 -10.69
C PHE A 422 3.68 0.91 -11.77
N LEU A 423 3.94 0.61 -13.06
CA LEU A 423 3.66 1.51 -14.17
C LEU A 423 2.18 1.92 -14.22
N LEU A 424 1.27 0.99 -13.90
CA LEU A 424 -0.16 1.26 -13.93
C LEU A 424 -0.57 2.20 -12.79
N VAL A 425 -0.08 1.96 -11.58
CA VAL A 425 -0.32 2.84 -10.42
C VAL A 425 0.27 4.23 -10.67
N VAL A 426 1.47 4.31 -11.24
CA VAL A 426 2.08 5.60 -11.62
C VAL A 426 1.24 6.30 -12.68
N ALA A 427 0.79 5.61 -13.71
CA ALA A 427 -0.05 6.20 -14.76
C ALA A 427 -1.38 6.74 -14.20
N MET A 428 -2.06 6.00 -13.32
CA MET A 428 -3.28 6.49 -12.68
C MET A 428 -3.02 7.68 -11.75
N SER A 429 -1.89 7.68 -11.04
CA SER A 429 -1.49 8.80 -10.18
C SER A 429 -1.09 10.05 -10.98
N ASP A 430 -0.53 9.86 -12.17
CA ASP A 430 -0.17 10.94 -13.10
C ASP A 430 -1.42 11.60 -13.71
N VAL A 431 -2.45 10.81 -14.04
CA VAL A 431 -3.78 11.33 -14.43
C VAL A 431 -4.36 12.22 -13.32
N LEU A 432 -4.27 11.78 -12.06
CA LEU A 432 -4.69 12.59 -10.92
C LEU A 432 -3.85 13.88 -10.81
N ALA A 433 -2.52 13.80 -10.96
CA ALA A 433 -1.63 14.95 -10.89
C ALA A 433 -1.95 16.00 -11.97
N LEU A 434 -2.22 15.56 -13.20
CA LEU A 434 -2.64 16.44 -14.28
C LEU A 434 -3.97 17.12 -13.98
N HIS A 435 -4.94 16.40 -13.42
CA HIS A 435 -6.21 17.01 -12.99
C HIS A 435 -5.94 18.11 -11.95
N PHE A 436 -5.16 17.81 -10.90
CA PHE A 436 -4.84 18.80 -9.87
C PHE A 436 -4.04 19.99 -10.39
N LEU A 437 -3.20 19.81 -11.41
CA LEU A 437 -2.48 20.91 -12.06
C LEU A 437 -3.45 21.95 -12.61
N PHE A 438 -4.55 21.50 -13.25
CA PHE A 438 -5.59 22.39 -13.76
C PHE A 438 -6.50 22.98 -12.66
N LEU A 439 -6.52 22.39 -11.46
CA LEU A 439 -7.26 22.89 -10.30
C LEU A 439 -6.44 23.86 -9.43
N VAL A 440 -5.15 24.08 -9.72
CA VAL A 440 -4.34 25.06 -8.97
C VAL A 440 -4.93 26.46 -9.17
N LYS A 441 -5.27 27.11 -8.06
CA LYS A 441 -5.87 28.45 -8.06
C LYS A 441 -4.82 29.53 -7.83
N ASN A 442 -4.86 30.58 -8.64
CA ASN A 442 -4.03 31.77 -8.49
C ASN A 442 -4.79 32.96 -7.86
N GLU A 443 -6.09 32.81 -7.66
CA GLU A 443 -6.99 33.83 -7.12
C GLU A 443 -7.81 33.24 -5.96
N GLY A 444 -8.22 34.10 -5.02
CA GLY A 444 -9.00 33.70 -3.83
C GLY A 444 -8.25 33.96 -2.52
N SER A 445 -8.72 33.32 -1.44
CA SER A 445 -8.07 33.46 -0.13
C SER A 445 -6.70 32.78 -0.11
N TRP A 446 -5.75 33.31 0.69
CA TRP A 446 -4.43 32.68 0.89
C TRP A 446 -4.53 31.21 1.31
N LYS A 447 -5.55 30.87 2.11
CA LYS A 447 -5.83 29.50 2.54
C LYS A 447 -6.24 28.61 1.37
N GLU A 448 -7.12 29.08 0.49
CA GLU A 448 -7.55 28.32 -0.69
C GLU A 448 -6.40 28.11 -1.68
N ILE A 449 -5.61 29.15 -1.94
CA ILE A 449 -4.42 29.07 -2.78
C ILE A 449 -3.44 28.04 -2.20
N GLY A 450 -3.11 28.16 -0.91
CA GLY A 450 -2.22 27.23 -0.22
C GLY A 450 -2.72 25.78 -0.22
N ASN A 451 -4.03 25.58 -0.07
CA ASN A 451 -4.63 24.24 -0.09
C ASN A 451 -4.55 23.60 -1.49
N SER A 452 -4.86 24.37 -2.55
CA SER A 452 -4.77 23.88 -3.93
C SER A 452 -3.34 23.46 -4.31
N ILE A 453 -2.33 24.25 -3.89
CA ILE A 453 -0.92 23.93 -4.09
C ILE A 453 -0.50 22.70 -3.28
N SER A 454 -0.99 22.58 -2.05
CA SER A 454 -0.69 21.43 -1.17
C SER A 454 -1.25 20.13 -1.74
N MET A 455 -2.49 20.13 -2.25
CA MET A 455 -3.10 18.97 -2.90
C MET A 455 -2.30 18.52 -4.12
N PHE A 456 -1.92 19.46 -4.99
CA PHE A 456 -1.05 19.17 -6.13
C PHE A 456 0.29 18.59 -5.68
N GLY A 457 0.90 19.17 -4.64
CA GLY A 457 2.15 18.67 -4.05
C GLY A 457 2.03 17.26 -3.49
N ILE A 458 0.93 16.93 -2.80
CA ILE A 458 0.69 15.61 -2.19
C ILE A 458 0.59 14.54 -3.29
N VAL A 459 -0.15 14.77 -4.37
CA VAL A 459 -0.29 13.78 -5.46
C VAL A 459 1.04 13.56 -6.17
N ASN A 460 1.81 14.61 -6.43
CA ASN A 460 3.16 14.47 -7.00
C ASN A 460 4.14 13.76 -6.06
N ALA A 461 4.07 14.04 -4.76
CA ALA A 461 4.86 13.32 -3.76
C ALA A 461 4.47 11.83 -3.71
N GLN A 462 3.19 11.51 -3.85
CA GLN A 462 2.67 10.14 -3.89
C GLN A 462 3.24 9.33 -5.06
N ILE A 463 3.40 9.93 -6.25
CA ILE A 463 4.03 9.28 -7.43
C ILE A 463 5.45 8.78 -7.10
N VAL A 464 6.22 9.55 -6.33
CA VAL A 464 7.59 9.18 -5.92
C VAL A 464 7.61 8.28 -4.69
N PHE A 465 6.65 8.48 -3.80
CA PHE A 465 6.56 7.74 -2.54
C PHE A 465 6.16 6.27 -2.73
N ILE A 466 5.19 5.98 -3.60
CA ILE A 466 4.74 4.61 -3.90
C ILE A 466 5.88 3.66 -4.31
N PRO A 467 6.80 4.01 -5.24
CA PRO A 467 7.94 3.15 -5.56
C PRO A 467 8.88 2.91 -4.38
N LEU A 468 9.15 3.93 -3.57
CA LEU A 468 9.98 3.82 -2.36
C LEU A 468 9.32 2.92 -1.30
N LEU A 469 8.01 3.03 -1.17
CA LEU A 469 7.20 2.19 -0.28
C LEU A 469 7.25 0.72 -0.72
N PHE A 470 7.08 0.47 -2.03
CA PHE A 470 7.12 -0.87 -2.61
C PHE A 470 8.50 -1.52 -2.46
N LEU A 471 9.54 -0.70 -2.59
CA LEU A 471 10.92 -1.02 -2.29
C LEU A 471 11.09 -1.49 -0.85
N LEU A 472 10.63 -0.71 0.12
CA LEU A 472 10.72 -1.06 1.54
C LEU A 472 9.91 -2.34 1.86
N ALA A 473 8.71 -2.46 1.30
CA ALA A 473 7.83 -3.61 1.49
C ALA A 473 8.46 -4.94 1.01
N ARG A 474 9.30 -4.91 -0.04
CA ARG A 474 10.03 -6.08 -0.53
C ARG A 474 10.88 -6.73 0.57
N ALA A 475 11.46 -5.93 1.48
CA ALA A 475 12.27 -6.45 2.58
C ALA A 475 11.48 -7.38 3.52
N PHE A 476 10.17 -7.17 3.64
CA PHE A 476 9.27 -7.96 4.48
C PHE A 476 8.75 -9.23 3.81
N VAL A 477 8.87 -9.35 2.48
CA VAL A 477 8.27 -10.44 1.69
C VAL A 477 9.32 -11.27 0.92
N ARG A 478 10.60 -10.88 0.98
CA ARG A 478 11.70 -11.45 0.19
C ARG A 478 11.91 -12.96 0.32
N ASP A 479 11.63 -13.54 1.48
CA ASP A 479 11.82 -14.97 1.75
C ASP A 479 10.80 -15.85 1.02
N LEU A 480 9.66 -15.28 0.64
CA LEU A 480 8.57 -15.96 -0.06
C LEU A 480 8.68 -15.86 -1.59
N SER A 481 9.52 -14.95 -2.10
CA SER A 481 9.77 -14.88 -3.54
C SER A 481 10.55 -16.12 -3.99
N PRO A 482 10.04 -16.91 -4.96
CA PRO A 482 10.74 -18.10 -5.41
C PRO A 482 12.07 -17.65 -6.02
N ALA A 483 13.17 -18.29 -5.61
CA ALA A 483 14.52 -17.96 -6.07
C ALA A 483 14.62 -18.17 -7.59
N THR A 484 14.30 -17.13 -8.38
CA THR A 484 14.62 -17.09 -9.81
C THR A 484 15.94 -16.33 -10.00
N GLU A 485 16.85 -16.97 -10.75
CA GLU A 485 18.02 -16.45 -11.46
C GLU A 485 19.37 -16.21 -10.75
N TYR A 486 19.48 -16.29 -9.42
CA TYR A 486 20.82 -16.14 -8.81
C TYR A 486 21.69 -17.42 -8.89
N GLU A 487 21.10 -18.61 -8.82
CA GLU A 487 21.86 -19.87 -8.84
C GLU A 487 22.14 -20.41 -10.25
N GLU A 488 21.21 -20.22 -11.21
CA GLU A 488 21.43 -20.66 -12.60
C GLU A 488 22.54 -19.86 -13.31
N SER A 489 22.72 -18.58 -12.97
CA SER A 489 23.80 -17.76 -13.54
C SER A 489 25.18 -18.06 -12.95
N LEU A 490 25.24 -18.60 -11.72
CA LEU A 490 26.47 -19.08 -11.10
C LEU A 490 26.86 -20.46 -11.63
N HIS A 491 25.88 -21.34 -11.87
CA HIS A 491 26.14 -22.64 -12.50
C HIS A 491 26.55 -22.50 -13.97
N LYS A 492 25.96 -21.57 -14.74
CA LYS A 492 26.37 -21.28 -16.13
C LYS A 492 27.70 -20.50 -16.27
N LYS A 493 28.27 -19.98 -15.18
CA LYS A 493 29.61 -19.36 -15.17
C LYS A 493 30.71 -20.33 -14.73
N HIS A 494 30.34 -21.51 -14.25
CA HIS A 494 31.26 -22.56 -13.80
C HIS A 494 31.15 -23.87 -14.59
N GLN A 495 30.33 -23.87 -15.65
CA GLN A 495 30.44 -24.75 -16.82
C GLN A 495 30.87 -23.90 -18.01
#